data_AF-A0A922IRM8-F1
#
_entry.id   AF-A0A922IRM8-F1
#
_cell.length_a   1.000
_cell.length_b   1.000
_cell.length_c   1.000
_cell.angle_alpha   90.00
_cell.angle_beta   90.00
_cell.angle_gamma   90.00
#
_symmetry.space_group_name_H-M   'P 1'
#
loop_
_entity.id
_entity.type
_entity.pdbx_description
1 polymer ?
#
loop_
_entity_poly.entity_id
_entity_poly.type
_entity_poly.pdbx_seq_one_letter_code
_entity_poly.pdbx_strand_id
1 'polypeptide(L)'
;MITDKRAVEDSGVPKNKKAKIARVKNKMPAAVQITAEQLLREAKERELEVTPKAPQQKITSLSELRDFQLRKRKDYEDNIRKNRLAMQNWIKYAKFEETQGELQRARSVFERALDVDYRNVGLWLKYAEMEMRHKQYERARVIYKYALENLPKDDCQEIYKAYTLHEKKYGDRLAIEDVILSKRKFQYEEEVQANPHNYDVWFDYVRLMEEEGSIEQTREIYERAVANVPPIKGTALGMCPKDKLFRGYIELEIQLREFDRCRKLYEKFLEFSPENCTTWMRVWLSLANFELCALNKLTAADLDDEDLEHLKDVELDKETLIQEHNENEINKAVERSRKIYQEANKALKYTEDKEQRVRLLEAWKEFEYEYGTEKTQRDVDKLQPQKVVRSRRLGDERSGWEEYIEYTFPDTDAEKPNQKLLTMAARWAEQMERKKAAAEAESKEDSDSSEESEEEEDDLQGDEDDNRIPEREPTWFDRKNKEEIEIDEDSD
;
A
#
# COMPACT_ATOMS: atom_id res chain seq x y z
N MET A 1 0.60 53.31 0.32
CA MET A 1 0.12 53.33 1.71
C MET A 1 -1.28 52.75 1.76
N ILE A 2 -1.47 51.67 2.54
CA ILE A 2 -2.67 51.34 3.34
C ILE A 2 -3.94 51.01 2.52
N THR A 3 -4.23 49.74 2.18
CA THR A 3 -4.96 48.70 2.94
C THR A 3 -6.37 49.07 3.43
N ASP A 4 -7.39 48.34 2.96
CA ASP A 4 -8.36 47.52 3.74
C ASP A 4 -9.67 47.37 2.94
N LYS A 5 -10.06 46.17 2.49
CA LYS A 5 -10.74 45.04 3.18
C LYS A 5 -12.26 45.03 2.94
N ARG A 6 -12.68 43.87 2.42
CA ARG A 6 -13.92 43.10 2.70
C ARG A 6 -15.28 43.71 2.35
N ALA A 7 -16.05 42.99 1.52
CA ALA A 7 -17.28 42.28 1.91
C ALA A 7 -17.94 41.68 0.63
N VAL A 8 -18.07 40.36 0.50
CA VAL A 8 -19.26 39.53 0.82
C VAL A 8 -20.32 39.55 -0.30
N GLU A 9 -20.57 38.34 -0.83
CA GLU A 9 -21.81 37.75 -1.37
C GLU A 9 -22.74 38.59 -2.26
N ASP A 10 -23.21 37.99 -3.36
CA ASP A 10 -24.59 37.45 -3.42
C ASP A 10 -25.06 37.20 -4.87
N SER A 11 -25.63 36.01 -5.05
CA SER A 11 -26.53 35.49 -6.08
C SER A 11 -26.64 36.22 -7.44
N GLY A 12 -26.07 35.58 -8.47
CA GLY A 12 -26.41 35.83 -9.87
C GLY A 12 -27.79 35.27 -10.24
N VAL A 13 -28.87 35.93 -9.81
CA VAL A 13 -30.20 35.78 -10.42
C VAL A 13 -30.14 36.33 -11.85
N PRO A 14 -30.71 35.67 -12.87
CA PRO A 14 -30.66 36.17 -14.24
C PRO A 14 -31.37 37.53 -14.33
N LYS A 15 -30.61 38.58 -14.63
CA LYS A 15 -31.15 39.93 -14.86
C LYS A 15 -32.16 39.87 -15.99
N ASN A 16 -33.43 40.06 -15.62
CA ASN A 16 -34.54 40.24 -16.53
C ASN A 16 -34.16 41.36 -17.53
N LYS A 17 -34.00 41.02 -18.82
CA LYS A 17 -33.61 41.98 -19.86
C LYS A 17 -34.72 43.03 -19.98
N LYS A 18 -34.57 44.17 -19.30
CA LYS A 18 -35.45 45.33 -19.49
C LYS A 18 -35.41 45.70 -20.97
N ALA A 19 -36.58 45.68 -21.62
CA ALA A 19 -36.72 46.09 -23.00
C ALA A 19 -36.08 47.47 -23.20
N LYS A 20 -35.22 47.60 -24.22
CA LYS A 20 -34.63 48.89 -24.58
C LYS A 20 -35.76 49.85 -24.94
N ILE A 21 -36.01 50.84 -24.08
CA ILE A 21 -37.04 51.86 -24.31
C ILE A 21 -36.62 52.64 -25.56
N ALA A 22 -37.47 52.64 -26.58
CA ALA A 22 -37.23 53.37 -27.81
C ALA A 22 -37.08 54.86 -27.50
N ARG A 23 -35.95 55.45 -27.92
CA ARG A 23 -35.62 56.85 -27.65
C ARG A 23 -36.55 57.74 -28.48
N VAL A 24 -37.46 58.46 -27.83
CA VAL A 24 -38.46 59.32 -28.47
C VAL A 24 -37.76 60.43 -29.26
N LYS A 25 -37.87 60.39 -30.59
CA LYS A 25 -37.16 61.30 -31.51
C LYS A 25 -37.76 62.70 -31.57
N ASN A 26 -39.01 62.88 -31.17
CA ASN A 26 -39.71 64.16 -31.24
C ASN A 26 -40.34 64.50 -29.88
N LYS A 27 -39.89 65.61 -29.27
CA LYS A 27 -40.29 66.04 -27.91
C LYS A 27 -41.28 67.22 -27.91
N MET A 28 -41.64 67.74 -29.07
CA MET A 28 -42.65 68.80 -29.17
C MET A 28 -44.03 68.23 -28.84
N PRO A 29 -44.90 68.96 -28.13
CA PRO A 29 -46.27 68.53 -27.90
C PRO A 29 -46.98 68.38 -29.24
N ALA A 30 -47.65 67.24 -29.45
CA ALA A 30 -48.47 67.03 -30.64
C ALA A 30 -49.59 68.09 -30.69
N ALA A 31 -49.91 68.58 -31.88
CA ALA A 31 -50.95 69.60 -32.07
C ALA A 31 -52.34 69.12 -31.62
N VAL A 32 -52.57 67.80 -31.62
CA VAL A 32 -53.74 67.15 -31.03
C VAL A 32 -53.26 66.35 -29.82
N GLN A 33 -53.73 66.71 -28.63
CA GLN A 33 -53.41 65.99 -27.40
C GLN A 33 -54.31 64.74 -27.30
N ILE A 34 -53.70 63.57 -27.19
CA ILE A 34 -54.42 62.32 -26.96
C ILE A 34 -54.73 62.24 -25.46
N THR A 35 -55.99 62.04 -25.10
CA THR A 35 -56.38 61.90 -23.68
C THR A 35 -55.98 60.52 -23.16
N ALA A 36 -55.76 60.41 -21.84
CA ALA A 36 -55.45 59.12 -21.21
C ALA A 36 -56.55 58.08 -21.47
N GLU A 37 -57.82 58.51 -21.54
CA GLU A 37 -58.94 57.63 -21.89
C GLU A 37 -58.84 57.11 -23.33
N GLN A 38 -58.41 57.95 -24.28
CA GLN A 38 -58.27 57.57 -25.68
C GLN A 38 -57.12 56.55 -25.87
N LEU A 39 -56.01 56.72 -25.15
CA LEU A 39 -54.91 55.73 -25.11
C LEU A 39 -55.36 54.39 -24.54
N LEU A 40 -56.14 54.40 -23.44
CA LEU A 40 -56.66 53.18 -22.83
C LEU A 40 -57.70 52.49 -23.71
N ARG A 41 -58.55 53.26 -24.39
CA ARG A 41 -59.54 52.74 -25.34
C ARG A 41 -58.85 52.12 -26.56
N GLU A 42 -57.84 52.78 -27.12
CA GLU A 42 -57.05 52.30 -28.26
C GLU A 42 -56.19 51.08 -27.88
N ALA A 43 -55.63 51.03 -26.67
CA ALA A 43 -54.92 49.87 -26.16
C ALA A 43 -55.86 48.66 -25.99
N LYS A 44 -57.07 48.89 -25.44
CA LYS A 44 -58.09 47.86 -25.30
C LYS A 44 -58.63 47.41 -26.66
N GLU A 45 -58.79 48.32 -27.62
CA GLU A 45 -59.14 47.97 -29.01
C GLU A 45 -58.04 47.13 -29.66
N ARG A 46 -56.75 47.44 -29.45
CA ARG A 46 -55.63 46.61 -29.95
C ARG A 46 -55.47 45.27 -29.26
N GLU A 47 -55.83 45.16 -27.99
CA GLU A 47 -55.90 43.86 -27.30
C GLU A 47 -57.10 43.03 -27.78
N LEU A 48 -58.20 43.69 -28.12
CA LEU A 48 -59.41 43.08 -28.70
C LEU A 48 -59.27 42.81 -30.21
N GLU A 49 -58.33 43.46 -30.90
CA GLU A 49 -57.86 43.08 -32.23
C GLU A 49 -57.29 41.67 -32.11
N VAL A 50 -58.14 40.68 -32.37
CA VAL A 50 -57.73 39.29 -32.54
C VAL A 50 -56.73 39.29 -33.70
N THR A 51 -55.44 39.33 -33.38
CA THR A 51 -54.40 39.09 -34.38
C THR A 51 -54.79 37.78 -35.06
N PRO A 52 -54.98 37.74 -36.38
CA PRO A 52 -55.40 36.53 -37.04
C PRO A 52 -54.37 35.46 -36.71
N LYS A 53 -54.79 34.44 -35.94
CA LYS A 53 -53.95 33.26 -35.70
C LYS A 53 -53.59 32.73 -37.08
N ALA A 54 -52.29 32.61 -37.36
CA ALA A 54 -51.82 32.12 -38.65
C ALA A 54 -52.61 30.84 -39.02
N PRO A 55 -53.05 30.69 -40.28
CA PRO A 55 -53.91 29.60 -40.67
C PRO A 55 -53.25 28.26 -40.32
N GLN A 56 -53.95 27.42 -39.56
CA GLN A 56 -53.48 26.08 -39.22
C GLN A 56 -53.50 25.22 -40.49
N GLN A 57 -52.32 24.94 -41.04
CA GLN A 57 -52.18 24.00 -42.15
C GLN A 57 -52.45 22.58 -41.63
N LYS A 58 -53.58 22.00 -42.04
CA LYS A 58 -53.88 20.59 -41.78
C LYS A 58 -53.15 19.76 -42.83
N ILE A 59 -52.09 19.07 -42.41
CA ILE A 59 -51.34 18.15 -43.26
C ILE A 59 -52.20 16.89 -43.42
N THR A 60 -52.71 16.64 -44.62
CA THR A 60 -53.64 15.53 -44.89
C THR A 60 -52.95 14.31 -45.49
N SER A 61 -51.80 14.50 -46.16
CA SER A 61 -51.07 13.41 -46.82
C SER A 61 -49.68 13.14 -46.22
N LEU A 62 -49.23 11.88 -46.28
CA LEU A 62 -47.88 11.47 -45.86
C LEU A 62 -46.77 12.15 -46.69
N SER A 63 -47.06 12.51 -47.95
CA SER A 63 -46.15 13.25 -48.81
C SER A 63 -45.99 14.70 -48.35
N GLU A 64 -47.09 15.38 -48.04
CA GLU A 64 -47.06 16.75 -47.49
C GLU A 64 -46.36 16.81 -46.13
N LEU A 65 -46.50 15.78 -45.30
CA LEU A 65 -45.79 15.68 -44.03
C LEU A 65 -44.27 15.65 -44.25
N ARG A 66 -43.79 14.87 -45.23
CA ARG A 66 -42.37 14.80 -45.58
C ARG A 66 -41.85 16.12 -46.13
N ASP A 67 -42.61 16.79 -46.99
CA ASP A 67 -42.23 18.10 -47.53
C ASP A 67 -42.19 19.18 -46.45
N PHE A 68 -43.16 19.15 -45.53
CA PHE A 68 -43.17 20.03 -44.36
C PHE A 68 -41.96 19.78 -43.45
N GLN A 69 -41.65 18.51 -43.15
CA GLN A 69 -40.48 18.12 -42.39
C GLN A 69 -39.19 18.60 -43.07
N LEU A 70 -39.06 18.44 -44.38
CA LEU A 70 -37.88 18.87 -45.14
C LEU A 70 -37.70 20.38 -45.11
N ARG A 71 -38.78 21.16 -45.29
CA ARG A 71 -38.74 22.63 -45.18
C ARG A 71 -38.33 23.07 -43.78
N LYS A 72 -38.92 22.49 -42.74
CA LYS A 72 -38.57 22.78 -41.35
C LYS A 72 -37.12 22.43 -41.03
N ARG A 73 -36.63 21.28 -41.50
CA ARG A 73 -35.22 20.88 -41.36
C ARG A 73 -34.30 21.91 -42.01
N LYS A 74 -34.63 22.36 -43.22
CA LYS A 74 -33.87 23.41 -43.92
C LYS A 74 -33.82 24.71 -43.11
N ASP A 75 -34.94 25.12 -42.52
CA ASP A 75 -34.99 26.32 -41.67
C ASP A 75 -34.07 26.19 -40.43
N TYR A 76 -34.07 25.01 -39.79
CA TYR A 76 -33.18 24.73 -38.66
C TYR A 76 -31.71 24.69 -39.06
N GLU A 77 -31.38 24.02 -40.16
CA GLU A 77 -30.01 23.96 -40.70
C GLU A 77 -29.52 25.36 -41.11
N ASP A 78 -30.36 26.17 -41.76
CA ASP A 78 -30.00 27.54 -42.13
C ASP A 78 -29.84 28.44 -40.89
N ASN A 79 -30.62 28.21 -39.82
CA ASN A 79 -30.44 28.91 -38.55
C ASN A 79 -29.14 28.50 -37.84
N ILE A 80 -28.79 27.21 -37.88
CA ILE A 80 -27.52 26.69 -37.35
C ILE A 80 -26.33 27.25 -38.16
N ARG A 81 -26.44 27.30 -39.49
CA ARG A 81 -25.41 27.90 -40.35
C ARG A 81 -25.20 29.39 -40.07
N LYS A 82 -26.28 30.14 -39.84
CA LYS A 82 -26.22 31.56 -39.51
C LYS A 82 -25.58 31.81 -38.14
N ASN A 83 -25.89 30.97 -37.15
CA ASN A 83 -25.42 31.12 -35.77
C ASN A 83 -24.94 29.78 -35.19
N ARG A 84 -23.77 29.31 -35.64
CA ARG A 84 -23.23 27.98 -35.28
C ARG A 84 -22.96 27.81 -33.79
N LEU A 85 -22.54 28.87 -33.10
CA LEU A 85 -22.22 28.86 -31.66
C LEU A 85 -23.46 28.92 -30.76
N ALA A 86 -24.65 29.17 -31.32
CA ALA A 86 -25.87 29.24 -30.53
C ALA A 86 -26.38 27.82 -30.21
N MET A 87 -25.87 27.19 -29.15
CA MET A 87 -26.24 25.83 -28.73
C MET A 87 -27.76 25.64 -28.51
N GLN A 88 -28.47 26.70 -28.15
CA GLN A 88 -29.93 26.67 -28.05
C GLN A 88 -30.63 26.34 -29.39
N ASN A 89 -30.05 26.71 -30.53
CA ASN A 89 -30.59 26.36 -31.84
C ASN A 89 -30.41 24.88 -32.14
N TRP A 90 -29.25 24.31 -31.78
CA TRP A 90 -28.98 22.88 -31.87
C TRP A 90 -29.93 22.06 -30.99
N ILE A 91 -30.12 22.48 -29.73
CA ILE A 91 -31.06 21.83 -28.80
C ILE A 91 -32.50 21.89 -29.33
N LYS A 92 -32.93 23.02 -29.90
CA LYS A 92 -34.26 23.14 -30.52
C LYS A 92 -34.40 22.22 -31.73
N TYR A 93 -33.36 22.11 -32.56
CA TYR A 93 -33.40 21.24 -33.73
C TYR A 93 -33.46 19.76 -33.33
N ALA A 94 -32.65 19.35 -32.35
CA ALA A 94 -32.69 17.99 -31.84
C ALA A 94 -34.04 17.64 -31.18
N LYS A 95 -34.62 18.55 -30.40
CA LYS A 95 -35.99 18.40 -29.87
C LYS A 95 -37.04 18.29 -30.97
N PHE A 96 -36.87 19.00 -32.09
CA PHE A 96 -37.78 18.86 -33.22
C PHE A 96 -37.67 17.45 -33.83
N GLU A 97 -36.48 16.94 -34.12
CA GLU A 97 -36.31 15.57 -34.63
C GLU A 97 -36.84 14.52 -33.64
N GLU A 98 -36.69 14.76 -32.32
CA GLU A 98 -37.30 13.96 -31.26
C GLU A 98 -38.83 13.93 -31.36
N THR A 99 -39.49 15.09 -31.56
CA THR A 99 -40.95 15.14 -31.75
C THR A 99 -41.43 14.43 -33.02
N GLN A 100 -40.55 14.28 -34.02
CA GLN A 100 -40.84 13.52 -35.24
C GLN A 100 -40.62 12.01 -35.05
N GLY A 101 -40.05 11.56 -33.93
CA GLY A 101 -39.70 10.17 -33.68
C GLY A 101 -38.41 9.70 -34.38
N GLU A 102 -37.68 10.61 -35.04
CA GLU A 102 -36.46 10.31 -35.80
C GLU A 102 -35.22 10.37 -34.87
N LEU A 103 -35.11 9.40 -33.96
CA LEU A 103 -34.07 9.38 -32.92
C LEU A 103 -32.66 9.40 -33.50
N GLN A 104 -32.41 8.68 -34.61
CA GLN A 104 -31.09 8.63 -35.21
C GLN A 104 -30.64 9.98 -35.77
N ARG A 105 -31.58 10.78 -36.28
CA ARG A 105 -31.29 12.15 -36.73
C ARG A 105 -31.06 13.06 -35.54
N ALA A 106 -31.88 12.95 -34.49
CA ALA A 106 -31.69 13.71 -33.25
C ALA A 106 -30.30 13.49 -32.65
N ARG A 107 -29.81 12.23 -32.64
CA ARG A 107 -28.44 11.87 -32.23
C ARG A 107 -27.39 12.55 -33.09
N SER A 108 -27.50 12.44 -34.42
CA SER A 108 -26.56 13.08 -35.34
C SER A 108 -26.51 14.60 -35.15
N VAL A 109 -27.63 15.24 -34.81
CA VAL A 109 -27.68 16.68 -34.48
C VAL A 109 -26.96 16.97 -33.17
N PHE A 110 -27.11 16.14 -32.13
CA PHE A 110 -26.39 16.29 -30.87
C PHE A 110 -24.88 16.04 -31.02
N GLU A 111 -24.47 14.98 -31.74
CA GLU A 111 -23.06 14.69 -32.04
C GLU A 111 -22.40 15.86 -32.77
N ARG A 112 -23.04 16.36 -33.84
CA ARG A 112 -22.56 17.55 -34.55
C ARG A 112 -22.50 18.81 -33.67
N ALA A 113 -23.38 18.93 -32.68
CA ALA A 113 -23.35 20.05 -31.75
C ALA A 113 -22.18 19.92 -30.76
N LEU A 114 -21.86 18.70 -30.32
CA LEU A 114 -20.72 18.40 -29.47
C LEU A 114 -19.40 18.67 -30.20
N ASP A 115 -19.31 18.37 -31.51
CA ASP A 115 -18.15 18.72 -32.34
C ASP A 115 -17.88 20.23 -32.40
N VAL A 116 -18.91 21.07 -32.15
CA VAL A 116 -18.78 22.53 -32.16
C VAL A 116 -18.39 23.07 -30.79
N ASP A 117 -19.03 22.58 -29.73
CA ASP A 117 -18.81 23.03 -28.36
C ASP A 117 -18.99 21.88 -27.36
N TYR A 118 -17.94 21.06 -27.25
CA TYR A 118 -17.90 19.93 -26.32
C TYR A 118 -17.80 20.36 -24.85
N ARG A 119 -17.46 21.63 -24.57
CA ARG A 119 -17.34 22.15 -23.19
C ARG A 119 -18.70 22.45 -22.56
N ASN A 120 -19.76 22.56 -23.36
CA ASN A 120 -21.08 22.91 -22.86
C ASN A 120 -21.74 21.74 -22.12
N VAL A 121 -21.62 21.72 -20.78
CA VAL A 121 -22.27 20.73 -19.89
C VAL A 121 -23.75 20.56 -20.18
N GLY A 122 -24.45 21.67 -20.43
CA GLY A 122 -25.88 21.67 -20.70
C GLY A 122 -26.27 20.88 -21.96
N LEU A 123 -25.39 20.81 -22.95
CA LEU A 123 -25.60 20.02 -24.17
C LEU A 123 -25.54 18.51 -23.87
N TRP A 124 -24.53 18.08 -23.11
CA TRP A 124 -24.39 16.69 -22.65
C TRP A 124 -25.57 16.22 -21.83
N LEU A 125 -26.00 17.03 -20.85
CA LEU A 125 -27.16 16.73 -20.03
C LEU A 125 -28.43 16.61 -20.87
N LYS A 126 -28.64 17.50 -21.84
CA LYS A 126 -29.81 17.44 -22.73
C LYS A 126 -29.78 16.25 -23.68
N TYR A 127 -28.59 15.82 -24.11
CA TYR A 127 -28.44 14.63 -24.94
C TYR A 127 -28.73 13.36 -24.13
N ALA A 128 -28.16 13.23 -22.93
CA ALA A 128 -28.45 12.13 -22.03
C ALA A 128 -29.92 12.09 -21.59
N GLU A 129 -30.55 13.24 -21.31
CA GLU A 129 -31.99 13.36 -21.03
C GLU A 129 -32.87 12.87 -22.19
N MET A 130 -32.44 13.05 -23.44
CA MET A 130 -33.17 12.53 -24.60
C MET A 130 -33.11 11.00 -24.65
N GLU A 131 -31.92 10.40 -24.50
CA GLU A 131 -31.78 8.94 -24.47
C GLU A 131 -32.52 8.32 -23.26
N MET A 132 -32.53 8.99 -22.10
CA MET A 132 -33.31 8.58 -20.93
C MET A 132 -34.82 8.54 -21.23
N ARG A 133 -35.37 9.57 -21.89
CA ARG A 133 -36.80 9.61 -22.26
C ARG A 133 -37.20 8.49 -23.21
N HIS A 134 -36.30 8.04 -24.06
CA HIS A 134 -36.52 6.93 -24.99
C HIS A 134 -36.09 5.56 -24.46
N LYS A 135 -35.84 5.45 -23.14
CA LYS A 135 -35.46 4.19 -22.45
C LYS A 135 -34.16 3.56 -22.96
N GLN A 136 -33.27 4.37 -23.53
CA GLN A 136 -31.96 3.91 -24.01
C GLN A 136 -30.90 4.16 -22.93
N TYR A 137 -31.03 3.48 -21.80
CA TYR A 137 -30.23 3.75 -20.61
C TYR A 137 -28.73 3.48 -20.81
N GLU A 138 -28.39 2.41 -21.54
CA GLU A 138 -26.99 2.06 -21.82
C GLU A 138 -26.30 3.13 -22.67
N ARG A 139 -27.00 3.68 -23.66
CA ARG A 139 -26.48 4.80 -24.45
C ARG A 139 -26.28 6.05 -23.61
N ALA A 140 -27.21 6.33 -22.68
CA ALA A 140 -27.05 7.43 -21.74
C ALA A 140 -25.78 7.25 -20.88
N ARG A 141 -25.43 6.02 -20.46
CA ARG A 141 -24.16 5.73 -19.75
C ARG A 141 -22.95 6.05 -20.60
N VAL A 142 -22.92 5.60 -21.85
CA VAL A 142 -21.82 5.88 -22.78
C VAL A 142 -21.66 7.39 -22.96
N ILE A 143 -22.76 8.13 -23.08
CA ILE A 143 -22.73 9.61 -23.18
C ILE A 143 -22.14 10.23 -21.91
N TYR A 144 -22.54 9.77 -20.71
CA TYR A 144 -21.97 10.29 -19.46
C TYR A 144 -20.48 9.97 -19.33
N LYS A 145 -20.03 8.76 -19.67
CA LYS A 145 -18.61 8.38 -19.67
C LYS A 145 -17.82 9.22 -20.67
N TYR A 146 -18.33 9.37 -21.89
CA TYR A 146 -17.70 10.18 -22.93
C TYR A 146 -17.67 11.68 -22.56
N ALA A 147 -18.68 12.18 -21.83
CA ALA A 147 -18.64 13.52 -21.28
C ALA A 147 -17.47 13.66 -20.28
N LEU A 148 -17.31 12.73 -19.33
CA LEU A 148 -16.23 12.78 -18.33
C LEU A 148 -14.83 12.73 -18.95
N GLU A 149 -14.65 12.07 -20.10
CA GLU A 149 -13.37 12.01 -20.82
C GLU A 149 -13.02 13.33 -21.54
N ASN A 150 -14.02 14.05 -22.06
CA ASN A 150 -13.80 15.24 -22.90
C ASN A 150 -13.96 16.57 -22.14
N LEU A 151 -14.69 16.59 -21.02
CA LEU A 151 -14.89 17.82 -20.26
C LEU A 151 -13.68 18.17 -19.39
N PRO A 152 -13.43 19.48 -19.19
CA PRO A 152 -12.52 19.94 -18.14
C PRO A 152 -13.00 19.51 -16.75
N LYS A 153 -12.03 19.21 -15.88
CA LYS A 153 -12.19 18.73 -14.51
C LYS A 153 -13.25 19.49 -13.68
N ASP A 154 -13.31 20.81 -13.79
CA ASP A 154 -14.22 21.67 -13.02
C ASP A 154 -15.71 21.42 -13.33
N ASP A 155 -16.00 21.11 -14.60
CA ASP A 155 -17.36 20.97 -15.12
C ASP A 155 -17.91 19.53 -14.94
N CYS A 156 -17.04 18.57 -14.62
CA CYS A 156 -17.38 17.16 -14.42
C CYS A 156 -18.29 16.94 -13.19
N GLN A 157 -18.29 17.85 -12.20
CA GLN A 157 -19.09 17.69 -10.99
C GLN A 157 -20.59 17.61 -11.27
N GLU A 158 -21.09 18.41 -12.23
CA GLU A 158 -22.51 18.37 -12.63
C GLU A 158 -22.86 17.08 -13.36
N ILE A 159 -21.95 16.59 -14.22
CA ILE A 159 -22.10 15.32 -14.93
C ILE A 159 -22.13 14.15 -13.95
N TYR A 160 -21.22 14.10 -12.95
CA TYR A 160 -21.25 13.06 -11.92
C TYR A 160 -22.54 13.06 -11.10
N LYS A 161 -23.11 14.22 -10.76
CA LYS A 161 -24.41 14.32 -10.09
C LYS A 161 -25.54 13.76 -10.95
N ALA A 162 -25.57 14.10 -12.23
CA ALA A 162 -26.56 13.57 -13.18
C ALA A 162 -26.40 12.06 -13.39
N TYR A 163 -25.14 11.58 -13.48
CA TYR A 163 -24.84 10.18 -13.72
C TYR A 163 -25.16 9.28 -12.52
N THR A 164 -24.80 9.71 -11.31
CA THR A 164 -25.20 9.01 -10.06
C THR A 164 -26.71 8.96 -9.88
N LEU A 165 -27.45 10.02 -10.26
CA LEU A 165 -28.91 10.00 -10.25
C LEU A 165 -29.49 9.05 -11.29
N HIS A 166 -28.86 8.97 -12.47
CA HIS A 166 -29.24 8.03 -13.53
C HIS A 166 -29.05 6.58 -13.09
N GLU A 167 -27.88 6.22 -12.58
CA GLU A 167 -27.60 4.87 -12.08
C GLU A 167 -28.49 4.53 -10.87
N LYS A 168 -28.77 5.47 -9.97
CA LYS A 168 -29.70 5.23 -8.85
C LYS A 168 -31.12 4.89 -9.33
N LYS A 169 -31.56 5.44 -10.47
CA LYS A 169 -32.91 5.25 -11.00
C LYS A 169 -33.03 4.02 -11.90
N TYR A 170 -32.00 3.72 -12.68
CA TYR A 170 -32.06 2.76 -13.78
C TYR A 170 -30.91 1.74 -13.78
N GLY A 171 -29.97 1.87 -12.86
CA GLY A 171 -28.77 1.05 -12.79
C GLY A 171 -28.87 -0.10 -11.81
N ASP A 172 -28.04 -1.10 -12.06
CA ASP A 172 -27.77 -2.19 -11.13
C ASP A 172 -26.83 -1.70 -10.03
N ARG A 173 -26.84 -2.40 -8.89
CA ARG A 173 -26.00 -2.05 -7.73
C ARG A 173 -24.51 -1.89 -8.11
N LEU A 174 -24.00 -2.80 -8.93
CA LEU A 174 -22.60 -2.77 -9.41
C LEU A 174 -22.30 -1.54 -10.28
N ALA A 175 -23.25 -1.12 -11.13
CA ALA A 175 -23.08 0.06 -11.96
C ALA A 175 -23.10 1.35 -11.13
N ILE A 176 -23.92 1.41 -10.07
CA ILE A 176 -23.90 2.52 -9.11
C ILE A 176 -22.54 2.57 -8.39
N GLU A 177 -22.02 1.41 -7.97
CA GLU A 177 -20.71 1.29 -7.32
C GLU A 177 -19.58 1.77 -8.25
N ASP A 178 -19.52 1.33 -9.52
CA ASP A 178 -18.54 1.79 -10.54
C ASP A 178 -18.50 3.32 -10.67
N VAL A 179 -19.67 3.98 -10.75
CA VAL A 179 -19.74 5.44 -10.89
C VAL A 179 -19.28 6.15 -9.62
N ILE A 180 -19.61 5.62 -8.44
CA ILE A 180 -19.19 6.18 -7.16
C ILE A 180 -17.67 6.01 -7.00
N LEU A 181 -17.12 4.86 -7.35
CA LEU A 181 -15.69 4.59 -7.32
C LEU A 181 -14.94 5.50 -8.28
N SER A 182 -15.38 5.64 -9.53
CA SER A 182 -14.80 6.56 -10.52
C SER A 182 -14.78 8.01 -10.02
N LYS A 183 -15.87 8.46 -9.37
CA LYS A 183 -15.92 9.79 -8.75
C LYS A 183 -14.93 9.92 -7.59
N ARG A 184 -14.85 8.93 -6.70
CA ARG A 184 -13.91 8.94 -5.56
C ARG A 184 -12.46 8.90 -6.02
N LYS A 185 -12.13 8.10 -7.03
CA LYS A 185 -10.81 8.03 -7.66
C LYS A 185 -10.36 9.39 -8.18
N PHE A 186 -11.27 10.10 -8.86
CA PHE A 186 -11.00 11.45 -9.33
C PHE A 186 -10.74 12.43 -8.18
N GLN A 187 -11.54 12.37 -7.11
CA GLN A 187 -11.37 13.21 -5.93
C GLN A 187 -10.03 12.96 -5.22
N TYR A 188 -9.67 11.69 -5.00
CA TYR A 188 -8.39 11.35 -4.38
C TYR A 188 -7.21 11.74 -5.26
N GLU A 189 -7.29 11.57 -6.58
CA GLU A 189 -6.23 12.01 -7.50
C GLU A 189 -6.06 13.54 -7.48
N GLU A 190 -7.16 14.30 -7.37
CA GLU A 190 -7.11 15.76 -7.18
C GLU A 190 -6.49 16.15 -5.83
N GLU A 191 -6.87 15.47 -4.75
CA GLU A 191 -6.33 15.71 -3.40
C GLU A 191 -4.84 15.35 -3.31
N VAL A 192 -4.43 14.26 -3.96
CA VAL A 192 -3.02 13.85 -4.10
C VAL A 192 -2.24 14.88 -4.91
N GLN A 193 -2.79 15.38 -6.02
CA GLN A 193 -2.13 16.41 -6.83
C GLN A 193 -2.00 17.73 -6.06
N ALA A 194 -3.01 18.10 -5.27
CA ALA A 194 -2.99 19.30 -4.45
C ALA A 194 -1.99 19.19 -3.28
N ASN A 195 -1.96 18.03 -2.61
CA ASN A 195 -1.10 17.77 -1.45
C ASN A 195 -0.38 16.40 -1.58
N PRO A 196 0.72 16.32 -2.35
CA PRO A 196 1.43 15.06 -2.57
C PRO A 196 1.99 14.40 -1.31
N HIS A 197 2.18 15.18 -0.24
CA HIS A 197 2.72 14.71 1.05
C HIS A 197 1.65 14.25 2.05
N ASN A 198 0.36 14.34 1.71
CA ASN A 198 -0.70 13.85 2.57
C ASN A 198 -0.88 12.33 2.41
N TYR A 199 -0.20 11.56 3.26
CA TYR A 199 -0.24 10.10 3.23
C TYR A 199 -1.60 9.49 3.59
N ASP A 200 -2.46 10.19 4.34
CA ASP A 200 -3.79 9.68 4.68
C ASP A 200 -4.66 9.56 3.41
N VAL A 201 -4.56 10.53 2.49
CA VAL A 201 -5.22 10.49 1.17
C VAL A 201 -4.68 9.34 0.33
N TRP A 202 -3.37 9.10 0.35
CA TRP A 202 -2.78 7.94 -0.34
C TRP A 202 -3.31 6.61 0.23
N PHE A 203 -3.45 6.47 1.55
CA PHE A 203 -4.02 5.26 2.15
C PHE A 203 -5.49 5.06 1.80
N ASP A 204 -6.30 6.13 1.87
CA ASP A 204 -7.71 6.04 1.50
C ASP A 204 -7.89 5.75 0.01
N TYR A 205 -6.97 6.25 -0.83
CA TYR A 205 -6.94 5.92 -2.25
C TYR A 205 -6.57 4.46 -2.48
N VAL A 206 -5.52 3.94 -1.84
CA VAL A 206 -5.14 2.52 -1.92
C VAL A 206 -6.28 1.61 -1.49
N ARG A 207 -6.95 1.88 -0.36
CA ARG A 207 -8.07 1.06 0.11
C ARG A 207 -9.22 1.01 -0.91
N LEU A 208 -9.52 2.14 -1.55
CA LEU A 208 -10.52 2.20 -2.62
C LEU A 208 -10.18 1.25 -3.78
N MET A 209 -8.90 1.10 -4.08
CA MET A 209 -8.41 0.32 -5.21
C MET A 209 -8.25 -1.16 -4.86
N GLU A 210 -7.94 -1.46 -3.60
CA GLU A 210 -8.07 -2.80 -3.02
C GLU A 210 -9.53 -3.27 -3.06
N GLU A 211 -10.51 -2.39 -2.81
CA GLU A 211 -11.94 -2.70 -2.98
C GLU A 211 -12.34 -2.96 -4.44
N GLU A 212 -11.72 -2.28 -5.42
CA GLU A 212 -11.93 -2.53 -6.86
C GLU A 212 -11.36 -3.88 -7.30
N GLY A 213 -10.35 -4.40 -6.57
CA GLY A 213 -9.65 -5.64 -6.89
C GLY A 213 -8.63 -5.52 -8.03
N SER A 214 -8.34 -4.30 -8.49
CA SER A 214 -7.38 -4.06 -9.57
C SER A 214 -5.95 -4.00 -9.03
N ILE A 215 -5.29 -5.17 -8.99
CA ILE A 215 -3.95 -5.35 -8.44
C ILE A 215 -2.93 -4.39 -9.06
N GLU A 216 -2.94 -4.23 -10.38
CA GLU A 216 -1.95 -3.42 -11.09
C GLU A 216 -2.09 -1.92 -10.79
N GLN A 217 -3.34 -1.44 -10.67
CA GLN A 217 -3.58 -0.04 -10.33
C GLN A 217 -3.23 0.24 -8.86
N THR A 218 -3.52 -0.71 -7.97
CA THR A 218 -3.10 -0.62 -6.57
C THR A 218 -1.58 -0.55 -6.46
N ARG A 219 -0.83 -1.36 -7.23
CA ARG A 219 0.64 -1.30 -7.32
C ARG A 219 1.14 0.05 -7.82
N GLU A 220 0.58 0.55 -8.91
CA GLU A 220 0.96 1.86 -9.47
C GLU A 220 0.79 2.97 -8.43
N ILE A 221 -0.28 2.94 -7.64
CA ILE A 221 -0.53 3.92 -6.58
C ILE A 221 0.47 3.77 -5.44
N TYR A 222 0.79 2.55 -5.01
CA TYR A 222 1.85 2.31 -4.03
C TYR A 222 3.21 2.82 -4.52
N GLU A 223 3.59 2.56 -5.77
CA GLU A 223 4.84 3.05 -6.36
C GLU A 223 4.87 4.58 -6.47
N ARG A 224 3.78 5.20 -6.90
CA ARG A 224 3.63 6.67 -6.93
C ARG A 224 3.71 7.27 -5.53
N ALA A 225 3.08 6.65 -4.54
CA ALA A 225 3.13 7.10 -3.15
C ALA A 225 4.55 7.00 -2.57
N VAL A 226 5.28 5.93 -2.89
CA VAL A 226 6.69 5.74 -2.50
C VAL A 226 7.60 6.74 -3.23
N ALA A 227 7.34 7.06 -4.50
CA ALA A 227 8.13 8.00 -5.28
C ALA A 227 7.96 9.47 -4.84
N ASN A 228 6.79 9.85 -4.33
CA ASN A 228 6.49 11.19 -3.82
C ASN A 228 7.11 11.44 -2.44
N VAL A 229 8.45 11.42 -2.41
CA VAL A 229 9.27 11.65 -1.23
C VAL A 229 9.51 13.15 -1.02
N PRO A 230 9.10 13.72 0.13
CA PRO A 230 9.52 15.07 0.48
C PRO A 230 11.05 15.11 0.62
N PRO A 231 11.74 16.12 0.07
CA PRO A 231 13.18 16.29 0.22
C PRO A 231 13.52 16.73 1.66
N ILE A 232 13.61 15.76 2.57
CA ILE A 232 14.56 15.60 3.69
C ILE A 232 14.75 16.75 4.74
N LYS A 233 14.91 16.35 6.02
CA LYS A 233 15.65 17.00 7.15
C LYS A 233 15.02 18.15 7.96
N GLY A 234 13.74 18.05 8.30
CA GLY A 234 13.15 19.02 9.24
C GLY A 234 12.07 18.44 10.13
N THR A 235 12.47 17.86 11.25
CA THR A 235 11.75 18.00 12.53
C THR A 235 10.22 17.80 12.51
N ALA A 236 9.74 16.75 11.84
CA ALA A 236 8.48 16.10 12.20
C ALA A 236 8.85 14.81 12.97
N LEU A 237 9.45 15.00 14.15
CA LEU A 237 9.69 13.94 15.12
C LEU A 237 8.34 13.30 15.48
N GLY A 238 8.10 12.11 14.92
CA GLY A 238 6.95 11.27 15.21
C GLY A 238 6.03 11.09 14.01
N MET A 239 6.17 9.93 13.36
CA MET A 239 5.32 9.40 12.28
C MET A 239 5.62 9.95 10.88
N CYS A 240 6.65 9.44 10.22
CA CYS A 240 6.55 9.22 8.78
C CYS A 240 5.62 8.00 8.58
N PRO A 241 4.41 8.13 8.00
CA PRO A 241 3.51 6.98 7.76
C PRO A 241 4.02 6.02 6.66
N LYS A 242 5.26 6.19 6.21
CA LYS A 242 5.89 5.42 5.14
C LYS A 242 6.17 3.98 5.53
N ASP A 243 6.53 3.73 6.79
CA ASP A 243 6.67 2.36 7.28
C ASP A 243 5.36 1.59 7.14
N LYS A 244 4.21 2.27 7.29
CA LYS A 244 2.90 1.65 7.08
C LYS A 244 2.62 1.41 5.59
N LEU A 245 3.06 2.30 4.70
CA LEU A 245 2.95 2.10 3.25
C LEU A 245 3.81 0.94 2.77
N PHE A 246 5.09 0.89 3.16
CA PHE A 246 5.97 -0.24 2.82
C PHE A 246 5.43 -1.55 3.40
N ARG A 247 4.98 -1.56 4.66
CA ARG A 247 4.33 -2.75 5.24
C ARG A 247 3.09 -3.19 4.46
N GLY A 248 2.16 -2.27 4.17
CA GLY A 248 0.97 -2.59 3.39
C GLY A 248 1.30 -3.08 1.98
N TYR A 249 2.29 -2.47 1.32
CA TYR A 249 2.70 -2.89 -0.01
C TYR A 249 3.38 -4.28 0.00
N ILE A 250 4.25 -4.53 0.98
CA ILE A 250 4.88 -5.84 1.16
C ILE A 250 3.82 -6.90 1.49
N GLU A 251 2.87 -6.61 2.39
CA GLU A 251 1.76 -7.51 2.71
C GLU A 251 0.92 -7.85 1.47
N LEU A 252 0.63 -6.86 0.62
CA LEU A 252 -0.05 -7.08 -0.65
C LEU A 252 0.75 -8.00 -1.58
N GLU A 253 2.03 -7.73 -1.82
CA GLU A 253 2.85 -8.56 -2.73
C GLU A 253 3.09 -9.98 -2.15
N ILE A 254 3.12 -10.14 -0.83
CA ILE A 254 3.13 -11.45 -0.16
C ILE A 254 1.83 -12.21 -0.46
N GLN A 255 0.67 -11.56 -0.36
CA GLN A 255 -0.63 -12.17 -0.71
C GLN A 255 -0.69 -12.59 -2.17
N LEU A 256 -0.03 -11.84 -3.05
CA LEU A 256 0.07 -12.10 -4.48
C LEU A 256 1.15 -13.14 -4.83
N ARG A 257 1.93 -13.62 -3.85
CA ARG A 257 3.06 -14.56 -4.00
C ARG A 257 4.18 -14.06 -4.92
N GLU A 258 4.31 -12.74 -5.09
CA GLU A 258 5.36 -12.11 -5.90
C GLU A 258 6.62 -11.88 -5.05
N PHE A 259 7.30 -12.98 -4.72
CA PHE A 259 8.37 -12.97 -3.74
C PHE A 259 9.60 -12.13 -4.16
N ASP A 260 9.92 -12.08 -5.45
CA ASP A 260 11.04 -11.28 -5.96
C ASP A 260 10.80 -9.78 -5.84
N ARG A 261 9.54 -9.34 -5.98
CA ARG A 261 9.17 -7.94 -5.77
C ARG A 261 9.24 -7.60 -4.29
N CYS A 262 8.77 -8.49 -3.42
CA CYS A 262 8.89 -8.32 -1.97
C CYS A 262 10.35 -8.08 -1.54
N ARG A 263 11.29 -8.86 -2.08
CA ARG A 263 12.75 -8.67 -1.81
C ARG A 263 13.23 -7.27 -2.21
N LYS A 264 12.92 -6.83 -3.44
CA LYS A 264 13.26 -5.48 -3.92
C LYS A 264 12.63 -4.39 -3.06
N LEU A 265 11.42 -4.60 -2.55
CA LEU A 265 10.76 -3.64 -1.65
C LEU A 265 11.45 -3.58 -0.30
N TYR A 266 11.86 -4.72 0.27
CA TYR A 266 12.64 -4.75 1.50
C TYR A 266 14.02 -4.09 1.33
N GLU A 267 14.73 -4.33 0.22
CA GLU A 267 15.99 -3.65 -0.09
C GLU A 267 15.82 -2.13 -0.19
N LYS A 268 14.82 -1.66 -0.95
CA LYS A 268 14.46 -0.23 -1.03
C LYS A 268 14.09 0.33 0.34
N PHE A 269 13.41 -0.44 1.19
CA PHE A 269 13.02 0.01 2.52
C PHE A 269 14.24 0.18 3.44
N LEU A 270 15.25 -0.70 3.33
CA LEU A 270 16.52 -0.60 4.04
C LEU A 270 17.34 0.62 3.59
N GLU A 271 17.43 0.88 2.28
CA GLU A 271 18.12 2.06 1.71
C GLU A 271 17.48 3.38 2.16
N PHE A 272 16.16 3.40 2.33
CA PHE A 272 15.40 4.62 2.63
C PHE A 272 15.54 5.09 4.07
N SER A 273 15.80 4.19 5.03
CA SER A 273 15.82 4.51 6.46
C SER A 273 17.18 4.36 7.16
N PRO A 274 18.28 5.00 6.72
CA PRO A 274 19.59 4.81 7.36
C PRO A 274 19.68 5.24 8.82
N GLU A 275 18.78 6.13 9.25
CA GLU A 275 18.85 6.78 10.55
C GLU A 275 18.05 6.05 11.65
N ASN A 276 17.16 5.11 11.29
CA ASN A 276 16.31 4.42 12.26
C ASN A 276 16.66 2.93 12.40
N CYS A 277 17.57 2.67 13.33
CA CYS A 277 18.04 1.33 13.63
C CYS A 277 16.87 0.39 14.08
N THR A 278 15.82 0.92 14.74
CA THR A 278 14.66 0.10 15.17
C THR A 278 13.85 -0.42 13.98
N THR A 279 13.70 0.40 12.94
CA THR A 279 13.01 0.03 11.70
C THR A 279 13.85 -1.00 10.94
N TRP A 280 15.16 -0.82 10.86
CA TRP A 280 16.07 -1.80 10.27
C TRP A 280 15.94 -3.18 10.91
N MET A 281 16.02 -3.30 12.23
CA MET A 281 15.90 -4.59 12.90
C MET A 281 14.56 -5.26 12.60
N ARG A 282 13.44 -4.52 12.67
CA ARG A 282 12.12 -5.07 12.33
C ARG A 282 12.04 -5.54 10.88
N VAL A 283 12.65 -4.79 9.96
CA VAL A 283 12.70 -5.11 8.53
C VAL A 283 13.53 -6.36 8.26
N TRP A 284 14.71 -6.46 8.88
CA TRP A 284 15.57 -7.62 8.77
C TRP A 284 14.92 -8.89 9.34
N LEU A 285 14.25 -8.78 10.50
CA LEU A 285 13.48 -9.88 11.08
C LEU A 285 12.28 -10.25 10.20
N SER A 286 11.54 -9.27 9.67
CA SER A 286 10.42 -9.56 8.78
C SER A 286 10.88 -10.16 7.45
N LEU A 287 12.04 -9.77 6.93
CA LEU A 287 12.63 -10.33 5.71
C LEU A 287 13.11 -11.78 5.95
N ALA A 288 13.75 -12.05 7.09
CA ALA A 288 14.14 -13.41 7.47
C ALA A 288 12.92 -14.33 7.65
N ASN A 289 11.89 -13.86 8.36
CA ASN A 289 10.63 -14.61 8.49
C ASN A 289 9.91 -14.77 7.14
N PHE A 290 9.96 -13.74 6.30
CA PHE A 290 9.41 -13.79 4.95
C PHE A 290 10.10 -14.86 4.09
N GLU A 291 11.43 -14.94 4.06
CA GLU A 291 12.13 -15.98 3.28
C GLU A 291 11.75 -17.39 3.75
N LEU A 292 11.55 -17.59 5.07
CA LEU A 292 11.05 -18.86 5.62
C LEU A 292 9.60 -19.17 5.22
N CYS A 293 8.75 -18.16 5.04
CA CYS A 293 7.37 -18.32 4.59
C CYS A 293 7.21 -18.35 3.06
N ALA A 294 8.14 -17.74 2.32
CA ALA A 294 8.16 -17.62 0.86
C ALA A 294 8.68 -18.90 0.18
N LEU A 295 8.27 -20.06 0.71
CA LEU A 295 8.56 -21.35 0.13
C LEU A 295 7.71 -21.52 -1.11
N ASN A 296 8.34 -21.49 -2.28
CA ASN A 296 7.70 -21.85 -3.54
C ASN A 296 7.61 -23.37 -3.63
N LYS A 297 6.81 -23.97 -2.73
CA LYS A 297 6.66 -25.43 -2.67
C LYS A 297 6.05 -25.90 -3.98
N LEU A 298 6.78 -26.75 -4.70
CA LEU A 298 6.26 -27.45 -5.86
C LEU A 298 5.14 -28.38 -5.38
N THR A 299 3.96 -28.25 -5.96
CA THR A 299 2.87 -29.18 -5.74
C THR A 299 2.72 -30.12 -6.94
N ALA A 300 2.08 -31.27 -6.74
CA ALA A 300 1.85 -32.23 -7.82
C ALA A 300 1.02 -31.66 -8.99
N ALA A 301 0.37 -30.50 -8.81
CA ALA A 301 -0.41 -29.79 -9.82
C ALA A 301 0.42 -28.82 -10.68
N ASP A 302 1.65 -28.50 -10.26
CA ASP A 302 2.54 -27.54 -10.96
C ASP A 302 3.51 -28.23 -11.94
N LEU A 303 3.45 -29.57 -12.05
CA LEU A 303 4.28 -30.37 -12.95
C LEU A 303 3.48 -30.71 -14.22
N ASP A 304 3.90 -30.16 -15.37
CA ASP A 304 3.30 -30.44 -16.67
C ASP A 304 3.73 -31.83 -17.20
N ASP A 305 2.97 -32.39 -18.14
CA ASP A 305 3.21 -33.73 -18.71
C ASP A 305 4.59 -33.85 -19.41
N GLU A 306 5.15 -32.73 -19.90
CA GLU A 306 6.50 -32.66 -20.48
C GLU A 306 7.60 -32.76 -19.41
N ASP A 307 7.43 -32.08 -18.26
CA ASP A 307 8.37 -32.17 -17.14
C ASP A 307 8.40 -33.59 -16.57
N LEU A 308 7.23 -34.23 -16.47
CA LEU A 308 7.07 -35.62 -16.05
C LEU A 308 7.75 -36.62 -17.01
N GLU A 309 7.95 -36.26 -18.27
CA GLU A 309 8.59 -37.12 -19.26
C GLU A 309 10.12 -37.13 -19.11
N HIS A 310 10.72 -36.00 -18.73
CA HIS A 310 12.15 -35.93 -18.34
C HIS A 310 12.44 -36.59 -16.99
N LEU A 311 11.43 -36.72 -16.12
CA LEU A 311 11.52 -37.41 -14.84
C LEU A 311 11.42 -38.95 -14.94
N LYS A 312 11.03 -39.52 -16.08
CA LYS A 312 10.91 -40.99 -16.28
C LYS A 312 12.26 -41.73 -16.30
N ASP A 313 13.37 -41.02 -16.52
CA ASP A 313 14.71 -41.63 -16.62
C ASP A 313 15.39 -41.86 -15.26
N VAL A 314 14.77 -41.40 -14.16
CA VAL A 314 15.25 -41.61 -12.79
C VAL A 314 14.28 -42.55 -12.09
N GLU A 315 14.75 -43.71 -11.61
CA GLU A 315 13.96 -44.69 -10.81
C GLU A 315 13.61 -44.16 -9.40
N LEU A 316 13.21 -42.89 -9.27
CA LEU A 316 12.68 -42.31 -8.03
C LEU A 316 11.18 -42.04 -8.19
N ASP A 317 10.41 -42.37 -7.17
CA ASP A 317 8.97 -42.12 -7.15
C ASP A 317 8.69 -40.60 -7.27
N LYS A 318 7.71 -40.20 -8.07
CA LYS A 318 7.31 -38.79 -8.30
C LYS A 318 7.17 -37.98 -7.00
N GLU A 319 6.69 -38.61 -5.93
CA GLU A 319 6.54 -37.98 -4.60
C GLU A 319 7.90 -37.67 -3.95
N THR A 320 8.90 -38.53 -4.12
CA THR A 320 10.25 -38.32 -3.56
C THR A 320 10.99 -37.18 -4.23
N LEU A 321 10.86 -37.01 -5.55
CA LEU A 321 11.46 -35.89 -6.30
C LEU A 321 10.83 -34.54 -5.92
N ILE A 322 9.51 -34.50 -5.72
CA ILE A 322 8.81 -33.30 -5.22
C ILE A 322 9.28 -32.98 -3.79
N GLN A 323 9.45 -34.00 -2.95
CA GLN A 323 9.94 -33.84 -1.59
C GLN A 323 11.38 -33.30 -1.59
N GLU A 324 12.30 -33.89 -2.35
CA GLU A 324 13.68 -33.41 -2.46
C GLU A 324 13.77 -31.99 -3.02
N HIS A 325 12.96 -31.64 -4.02
CA HIS A 325 12.89 -30.27 -4.54
C HIS A 325 12.45 -29.28 -3.45
N ASN A 326 11.40 -29.63 -2.71
CA ASN A 326 10.87 -28.79 -1.63
C ASN A 326 11.87 -28.65 -0.48
N GLU A 327 12.58 -29.72 -0.10
CA GLU A 327 13.65 -29.69 0.90
C GLU A 327 14.83 -28.81 0.43
N ASN A 328 15.19 -28.88 -0.85
CA ASN A 328 16.22 -28.01 -1.44
C ASN A 328 15.82 -26.53 -1.43
N GLU A 329 14.56 -26.19 -1.74
CA GLU A 329 14.07 -24.81 -1.65
C GLU A 329 14.00 -24.31 -0.20
N ILE A 330 13.65 -25.17 0.76
CA ILE A 330 13.72 -24.86 2.20
C ILE A 330 15.17 -24.55 2.59
N ASN A 331 16.13 -25.38 2.18
CA ASN A 331 17.55 -25.15 2.48
C ASN A 331 18.05 -23.82 1.89
N LYS A 332 17.67 -23.49 0.64
CA LYS A 332 18.00 -22.18 0.03
C LYS A 332 17.37 -21.02 0.80
N ALA A 333 16.13 -21.15 1.27
CA ALA A 333 15.45 -20.12 2.07
C ALA A 333 16.15 -19.91 3.43
N VAL A 334 16.56 -20.99 4.09
CA VAL A 334 17.33 -20.95 5.34
C VAL A 334 18.68 -20.26 5.11
N GLU A 335 19.38 -20.57 4.01
CA GLU A 335 20.64 -19.90 3.67
C GLU A 335 20.47 -18.40 3.39
N ARG A 336 19.42 -18.00 2.66
CA ARG A 336 19.09 -16.58 2.43
C ARG A 336 18.81 -15.85 3.75
N SER A 337 17.99 -16.46 4.61
CA SER A 337 17.66 -15.92 5.94
C SER A 337 18.92 -15.77 6.82
N ARG A 338 19.82 -16.75 6.79
CA ARG A 338 21.10 -16.68 7.50
C ARG A 338 21.99 -15.54 6.97
N LYS A 339 22.06 -15.36 5.65
CA LYS A 339 22.82 -14.26 5.03
C LYS A 339 22.27 -12.90 5.48
N ILE A 340 20.96 -12.75 5.55
CA ILE A 340 20.27 -11.58 6.09
C ILE A 340 20.69 -11.29 7.54
N TYR A 341 20.66 -12.30 8.43
CA TYR A 341 21.11 -12.11 9.83
C TYR A 341 22.59 -11.69 9.92
N GLN A 342 23.45 -12.24 9.06
CA GLN A 342 24.86 -11.85 9.00
C GLN A 342 25.05 -10.41 8.53
N GLU A 343 24.33 -9.97 7.49
CA GLU A 343 24.36 -8.60 6.98
C GLU A 343 23.81 -7.61 8.01
N ALA A 344 22.71 -7.96 8.67
CA ALA A 344 22.12 -7.17 9.75
C ALA A 344 23.09 -7.01 10.94
N ASN A 345 23.78 -8.08 11.37
CA ASN A 345 24.76 -8.01 12.46
C ASN A 345 26.00 -7.18 12.07
N LYS A 346 26.43 -7.22 10.80
CA LYS A 346 27.50 -6.35 10.29
C LYS A 346 27.09 -4.88 10.30
N ALA A 347 25.86 -4.58 9.86
CA ALA A 347 25.32 -3.22 9.84
C ALA A 347 25.18 -2.63 11.24
N LEU A 348 24.70 -3.43 12.21
CA LEU A 348 24.51 -3.01 13.60
C LEU A 348 25.79 -3.07 14.46
N LYS A 349 26.94 -3.42 13.88
CA LYS A 349 28.19 -3.57 14.65
C LYS A 349 28.66 -2.26 15.28
N TYR A 350 28.46 -1.15 14.57
CA TYR A 350 28.97 0.18 14.94
C TYR A 350 27.86 1.16 15.35
N THR A 351 26.62 0.70 15.49
CA THR A 351 25.51 1.54 15.95
C THR A 351 25.57 1.78 17.45
N GLU A 352 25.21 2.99 17.87
CA GLU A 352 25.22 3.40 19.29
C GLU A 352 24.22 2.62 20.15
N ASP A 353 23.07 2.24 19.58
CA ASP A 353 22.06 1.45 20.26
C ASP A 353 22.41 -0.05 20.24
N LYS A 354 23.01 -0.50 21.34
CA LYS A 354 23.42 -1.90 21.55
C LYS A 354 22.24 -2.83 21.82
N GLU A 355 21.10 -2.33 22.31
CA GLU A 355 19.95 -3.19 22.64
C GLU A 355 19.33 -3.83 21.41
N GLN A 356 19.34 -3.12 20.29
CA GLN A 356 18.76 -3.62 19.04
C GLN A 356 19.59 -4.75 18.44
N ARG A 357 20.92 -4.64 18.55
CA ARG A 357 21.83 -5.72 18.17
C ARG A 357 21.64 -6.94 19.07
N VAL A 358 21.37 -6.76 20.36
CA VAL A 358 21.05 -7.86 21.28
C VAL A 358 19.80 -8.60 20.82
N ARG A 359 18.70 -7.89 20.54
CA ARG A 359 17.45 -8.51 20.05
C ARG A 359 17.64 -9.24 18.73
N LEU A 360 18.43 -8.69 17.81
CA LEU A 360 18.77 -9.38 16.56
C LEU A 360 19.54 -10.69 16.83
N LEU A 361 20.50 -10.69 17.75
CA LEU A 361 21.28 -11.87 18.11
C LEU A 361 20.46 -12.92 18.87
N GLU A 362 19.51 -12.49 19.71
CA GLU A 362 18.54 -13.38 20.35
C GLU A 362 17.67 -14.08 19.28
N ALA A 363 17.12 -13.33 18.32
CA ALA A 363 16.35 -13.90 17.22
C ALA A 363 17.19 -14.80 16.29
N TRP A 364 18.45 -14.43 16.00
CA TRP A 364 19.34 -15.27 15.20
C TRP A 364 19.68 -16.59 15.94
N LYS A 365 19.80 -16.55 17.27
CA LYS A 365 19.99 -17.75 18.07
C LYS A 365 18.77 -18.68 18.00
N GLU A 366 17.56 -18.15 18.13
CA GLU A 366 16.32 -18.91 17.98
C GLU A 366 16.23 -19.54 16.57
N PHE A 367 16.56 -18.77 15.53
CA PHE A 367 16.60 -19.26 14.15
C PHE A 367 17.59 -20.42 13.93
N GLU A 368 18.83 -20.32 14.43
CA GLU A 368 19.80 -21.43 14.29
C GLU A 368 19.45 -22.62 15.20
N TYR A 369 18.70 -22.40 16.28
CA TYR A 369 18.19 -23.49 17.10
C TYR A 369 17.14 -24.32 16.33
N GLU A 370 16.26 -23.67 15.57
CA GLU A 370 15.21 -24.33 14.78
C GLU A 370 15.71 -24.94 13.46
N TYR A 371 16.56 -24.22 12.71
CA TYR A 371 16.95 -24.58 11.34
C TYR A 371 18.45 -24.80 11.14
N GLY A 372 19.26 -24.60 12.18
CA GLY A 372 20.71 -24.66 12.12
C GLY A 372 21.29 -26.02 12.47
N THR A 373 22.61 -26.11 12.36
CA THR A 373 23.41 -27.27 12.81
C THR A 373 24.07 -26.92 14.14
N GLU A 374 24.53 -27.91 14.91
CA GLU A 374 25.26 -27.66 16.17
C GLU A 374 26.44 -26.70 15.99
N LYS A 375 27.08 -26.73 14.81
CA LYS A 375 28.19 -25.83 14.49
C LYS A 375 27.72 -24.38 14.36
N THR A 376 26.65 -24.13 13.61
CA THR A 376 26.13 -22.77 13.41
C THR A 376 25.54 -22.19 14.69
N GLN A 377 24.89 -23.03 15.50
CA GLN A 377 24.43 -22.65 16.85
C GLN A 377 25.58 -22.20 17.75
N ARG A 378 26.66 -23.01 17.84
CA ARG A 378 27.85 -22.65 18.61
C ARG A 378 28.50 -21.36 18.12
N ASP A 379 28.48 -21.11 16.82
CA ASP A 379 29.04 -19.87 16.26
C ASP A 379 28.20 -18.65 16.62
N VAL A 380 26.87 -18.74 16.61
CA VAL A 380 25.98 -17.65 17.07
C VAL A 380 26.07 -17.44 18.59
N ASP A 381 26.23 -18.52 19.37
CA ASP A 381 26.39 -18.43 20.84
C ASP A 381 27.65 -17.66 21.23
N LYS A 382 28.74 -17.77 20.46
CA LYS A 382 29.96 -16.98 20.69
C LYS A 382 29.76 -15.49 20.46
N LEU A 383 28.79 -15.10 19.63
CA LEU A 383 28.48 -13.70 19.31
C LEU A 383 27.60 -13.02 20.37
N GLN A 384 27.04 -13.79 21.31
CA GLN A 384 26.06 -13.28 22.27
C GLN A 384 26.67 -12.23 23.21
N PRO A 385 25.93 -11.17 23.53
CA PRO A 385 26.42 -10.10 24.38
C PRO A 385 26.45 -10.50 25.86
N GLN A 386 27.46 -10.02 26.58
CA GLN A 386 27.51 -10.08 28.04
C GLN A 386 26.84 -8.83 28.63
N LYS A 387 25.88 -9.05 29.54
CA LYS A 387 25.17 -8.01 30.28
C LYS A 387 26.02 -7.58 31.48
N VAL A 388 26.43 -6.32 31.54
CA VAL A 388 27.19 -5.75 32.66
C VAL A 388 26.39 -4.64 33.30
N VAL A 389 26.00 -4.80 34.56
CA VAL A 389 25.31 -3.76 35.33
C VAL A 389 26.34 -2.75 35.84
N ARG A 390 26.13 -1.45 35.59
CA ARG A 390 26.98 -0.36 36.05
C ARG A 390 26.15 0.70 36.77
N SER A 391 26.74 1.37 37.75
CA SER A 391 26.05 2.41 38.53
C SER A 391 26.64 3.79 38.19
N ARG A 392 25.80 4.76 37.79
CA ARG A 392 26.20 6.18 37.63
C ARG A 392 25.59 7.05 38.72
N ARG A 393 26.30 8.09 39.14
CA ARG A 393 25.74 9.15 39.99
C ARG A 393 25.00 10.17 39.13
N LEU A 394 23.75 10.47 39.49
CA LEU A 394 23.03 11.61 38.93
C LEU A 394 23.51 12.90 39.61
N GLY A 395 23.61 13.99 38.84
CA GLY A 395 24.29 15.24 39.22
C GLY A 395 23.67 16.07 40.35
N ASP A 396 22.64 15.60 41.05
CA ASP A 396 22.06 16.27 42.21
C ASP A 396 22.51 15.56 43.50
N GLU A 397 23.01 16.30 44.48
CA GLU A 397 23.54 15.76 45.76
C GLU A 397 22.51 14.99 46.61
N ARG A 398 21.23 14.98 46.20
CA ARG A 398 20.13 14.18 46.79
C ARG A 398 19.70 12.98 45.95
N SER A 399 20.19 12.85 44.72
CA SER A 399 19.78 11.80 43.79
C SER A 399 20.75 10.62 43.94
N GLY A 400 20.21 9.44 44.25
CA GLY A 400 20.98 8.23 44.46
C GLY A 400 21.69 7.71 43.19
N TRP A 401 22.32 6.55 43.33
CA TRP A 401 22.92 5.82 42.20
C TRP A 401 21.82 5.32 41.26
N GLU A 402 21.98 5.54 39.95
CA GLU A 402 21.16 4.91 38.91
C GLU A 402 21.97 3.75 38.31
N GLU A 403 21.45 2.53 38.49
CA GLU A 403 21.98 1.33 37.84
C GLU A 403 21.47 1.28 36.39
N TYR A 404 22.39 1.09 35.44
CA TYR A 404 22.06 0.89 34.03
C TYR A 404 22.76 -0.37 33.51
N ILE A 405 22.10 -1.06 32.58
CA ILE A 405 22.64 -2.26 31.94
C ILE A 405 23.43 -1.83 30.71
N GLU A 406 24.71 -2.19 30.66
CA GLU A 406 25.55 -2.00 29.49
C GLU A 406 25.87 -3.34 28.85
N TYR A 407 25.58 -3.45 27.56
CA TYR A 407 25.90 -4.64 26.77
C TYR A 407 27.33 -4.54 26.23
N THR A 408 28.06 -5.65 26.33
CA THR A 408 29.40 -5.81 25.76
C THR A 408 29.41 -7.00 24.82
N PHE A 409 29.88 -6.82 23.57
CA PHE A 409 29.94 -7.90 22.59
C PHE A 409 31.38 -8.42 22.46
N PRO A 410 31.59 -9.75 22.48
CA PRO A 410 32.92 -10.37 22.34
C PRO A 410 33.69 -9.91 21.08
N ASP A 411 32.99 -9.66 19.98
CA ASP A 411 33.58 -9.26 18.70
C ASP A 411 34.03 -7.79 18.61
N THR A 412 33.58 -6.95 19.54
CA THR A 412 33.93 -5.52 19.61
C THR A 412 35.02 -5.23 20.63
N ASP A 413 35.62 -6.27 21.22
CA ASP A 413 36.68 -6.23 22.25
C ASP A 413 38.04 -5.64 21.76
N ALA A 414 38.04 -4.83 20.72
CA ALA A 414 39.17 -3.95 20.38
C ALA A 414 39.20 -2.67 21.25
N GLU A 415 38.13 -2.36 21.99
CA GLU A 415 38.04 -1.13 22.81
C GLU A 415 38.56 -1.27 24.25
N LYS A 416 39.03 -2.45 24.68
CA LYS A 416 39.60 -2.64 26.03
C LYS A 416 41.04 -3.16 26.00
N PRO A 417 42.05 -2.26 25.90
CA PRO A 417 43.46 -2.67 25.94
C PRO A 417 43.85 -3.45 27.21
N ASN A 418 43.09 -3.32 28.31
CA ASN A 418 43.45 -3.88 29.61
C ASN A 418 42.75 -5.21 29.96
N GLN A 419 41.83 -5.71 29.13
CA GLN A 419 41.07 -6.94 29.46
C GLN A 419 41.92 -8.21 29.32
N LYS A 420 42.89 -8.20 28.40
CA LYS A 420 43.93 -9.24 28.30
C LYS A 420 44.83 -9.27 29.53
N LEU A 421 45.19 -8.09 30.07
CA LEU A 421 45.97 -7.98 31.31
C LEU A 421 45.16 -8.47 32.52
N LEU A 422 43.86 -8.17 32.59
CA LEU A 422 43.00 -8.58 33.69
C LEU A 422 42.69 -10.10 33.66
N THR A 423 42.52 -10.68 32.48
CA THR A 423 42.37 -12.14 32.32
C THR A 423 43.69 -12.88 32.57
N MET A 424 44.84 -12.32 32.17
CA MET A 424 46.15 -12.83 32.55
C MET A 424 46.40 -12.72 34.05
N ALA A 425 45.98 -11.63 34.69
CA ALA A 425 46.08 -11.45 36.14
C ALA A 425 45.18 -12.43 36.91
N ALA A 426 43.97 -12.71 36.43
CA ALA A 426 43.09 -13.72 37.01
C ALA A 426 43.68 -15.13 36.87
N ARG A 427 44.22 -15.49 35.69
CA ARG A 427 44.94 -16.76 35.50
C ARG A 427 46.19 -16.87 36.35
N TRP A 428 46.92 -15.78 36.54
CA TRP A 428 48.07 -15.75 37.43
C TRP A 428 47.65 -15.94 38.88
N ALA A 429 46.58 -15.28 39.34
CA ALA A 429 46.02 -15.47 40.68
C ALA A 429 45.56 -16.91 40.91
N GLU A 430 44.87 -17.53 39.94
CA GLU A 430 44.43 -18.93 39.99
C GLU A 430 45.62 -19.91 39.98
N GLN A 431 46.67 -19.62 39.20
CA GLN A 431 47.91 -20.40 39.26
C GLN A 431 48.63 -20.24 40.60
N MET A 432 48.60 -19.05 41.20
CA MET A 432 49.21 -18.80 42.50
C MET A 432 48.43 -19.48 43.62
N GLU A 433 47.09 -19.48 43.56
CA GLU A 433 46.21 -20.27 44.43
C GLU A 433 46.48 -21.76 44.28
N ARG A 434 46.58 -22.27 43.04
CA ARG A 434 46.87 -23.69 42.78
C ARG A 434 48.28 -24.08 43.23
N LYS A 435 49.27 -23.21 43.07
CA LYS A 435 50.62 -23.41 43.60
C LYS A 435 50.65 -23.33 45.12
N LYS A 436 49.86 -22.46 45.73
CA LYS A 436 49.73 -22.35 47.17
C LYS A 436 49.04 -23.60 47.75
N ALA A 437 48.00 -24.10 47.10
CA ALA A 437 47.34 -25.35 47.46
C ALA A 437 48.26 -26.56 47.28
N ALA A 438 49.08 -26.59 46.22
CA ALA A 438 50.09 -27.65 46.01
C ALA A 438 51.22 -27.59 47.05
N ALA A 439 51.70 -26.39 47.41
CA ALA A 439 52.72 -26.21 48.44
C ALA A 439 52.17 -26.51 49.86
N GLU A 440 50.90 -26.22 50.12
CA GLU A 440 50.22 -26.61 51.37
C GLU A 440 50.02 -28.14 51.43
N ALA A 441 49.84 -28.82 50.29
CA ALA A 441 49.82 -30.28 50.20
C ALA A 441 51.20 -30.90 50.41
N GLU A 442 52.26 -30.39 49.76
CA GLU A 442 53.65 -30.83 49.97
C GLU A 442 54.13 -30.57 51.41
N SER A 443 53.75 -29.45 52.03
CA SER A 443 54.10 -29.16 53.42
C SER A 443 53.39 -30.06 54.45
N LYS A 444 52.30 -30.74 54.03
CA LYS A 444 51.63 -31.78 54.81
C LYS A 444 52.23 -33.16 54.59
N GLU A 445 52.83 -33.41 53.43
CA GLU A 445 53.57 -34.66 53.15
C GLU A 445 54.98 -34.64 53.77
N ASP A 446 55.64 -33.48 53.86
CA ASP A 446 56.95 -33.33 54.54
C ASP A 446 56.89 -33.33 56.08
N SER A 447 55.69 -33.37 56.68
CA SER A 447 55.52 -33.51 58.13
C SER A 447 55.27 -34.95 58.58
N ASP A 448 55.22 -35.92 57.66
CA ASP A 448 54.92 -37.32 58.02
C ASP A 448 55.80 -38.31 57.25
N SER A 449 57.09 -38.00 57.11
CA SER A 449 58.10 -38.95 56.60
C SER A 449 59.12 -39.34 57.68
N SER A 450 58.67 -40.09 58.69
CA SER A 450 59.56 -41.02 59.40
C SER A 450 58.77 -42.17 60.01
N GLU A 451 58.50 -43.20 59.20
CA GLU A 451 58.76 -44.62 59.49
C GLU A 451 58.09 -45.49 58.42
N GLU A 452 58.90 -46.20 57.64
CA GLU A 452 58.46 -47.25 56.72
C GLU A 452 58.00 -48.47 57.53
N SER A 453 56.81 -49.00 57.22
CA SER A 453 56.55 -50.44 57.27
C SER A 453 55.36 -50.83 56.39
N GLU A 454 55.62 -51.83 55.56
CA GLU A 454 54.76 -52.43 54.53
C GLU A 454 53.51 -53.15 55.10
N GLU A 455 52.40 -53.00 54.36
CA GLU A 455 51.35 -53.97 53.95
C GLU A 455 50.85 -55.00 55.00
N GLU A 456 49.65 -54.80 55.54
CA GLU A 456 48.31 -55.23 55.06
C GLU A 456 47.90 -56.63 55.56
N GLU A 457 46.96 -56.66 56.52
CA GLU A 457 46.05 -57.80 56.75
C GLU A 457 44.67 -57.28 57.23
N ASP A 458 43.63 -57.82 56.58
CA ASP A 458 42.32 -58.20 57.09
C ASP A 458 41.25 -57.19 57.59
N ASP A 459 40.14 -57.21 56.85
CA ASP A 459 38.76 -57.53 57.27
C ASP A 459 37.95 -56.64 58.26
N LEU A 460 36.80 -56.24 57.72
CA LEU A 460 35.43 -56.33 58.26
C LEU A 460 34.90 -55.35 59.35
N GLN A 461 33.67 -54.88 59.04
CA GLN A 461 32.59 -54.35 59.91
C GLN A 461 32.79 -52.98 60.56
N GLY A 462 31.80 -52.08 60.61
CA GLY A 462 30.38 -52.13 60.30
C GLY A 462 29.69 -50.89 60.91
N ASP A 463 28.55 -50.52 60.32
CA ASP A 463 27.40 -49.77 60.88
C ASP A 463 27.58 -48.25 61.13
N GLU A 464 26.99 -47.37 60.31
CA GLU A 464 25.56 -46.99 60.16
C GLU A 464 25.13 -45.86 61.12
N ASP A 465 24.74 -44.72 60.53
CA ASP A 465 23.47 -44.01 60.76
C ASP A 465 23.54 -42.60 60.11
N ASP A 466 22.52 -41.97 59.54
CA ASP A 466 21.29 -42.35 58.82
C ASP A 466 20.70 -41.03 58.25
N ASN A 467 19.89 -41.14 57.19
CA ASN A 467 18.83 -40.21 56.75
C ASN A 467 19.18 -38.90 56.01
N ARG A 468 19.02 -38.88 54.66
CA ARG A 468 17.70 -38.79 53.96
C ARG A 468 17.85 -38.27 52.50
N ILE A 469 17.30 -39.06 51.57
CA ILE A 469 17.21 -38.96 50.07
C ILE A 469 15.98 -38.06 49.67
N PRO A 470 15.90 -37.35 48.50
CA PRO A 470 15.91 -37.98 47.16
C PRO A 470 16.55 -37.31 45.92
N GLU A 471 17.32 -38.15 45.20
CA GLU A 471 17.22 -38.55 43.77
C GLU A 471 16.98 -37.48 42.68
N ARG A 472 17.76 -37.41 41.58
CA ARG A 472 18.19 -38.49 40.67
C ARG A 472 19.55 -38.19 40.02
N GLU A 473 20.33 -39.24 39.89
CA GLU A 473 21.68 -39.28 39.30
C GLU A 473 21.69 -39.90 37.87
N PRO A 474 22.84 -39.87 37.17
CA PRO A 474 23.00 -40.02 35.72
C PRO A 474 23.23 -41.47 35.29
N THR A 475 23.26 -41.74 33.98
CA THR A 475 23.88 -42.97 33.46
C THR A 475 24.72 -42.73 32.21
N TRP A 476 25.97 -43.15 32.30
CA TRP A 476 26.84 -43.50 31.20
C TRP A 476 26.99 -45.03 31.23
N PHE A 477 26.78 -45.70 30.10
CA PHE A 477 27.37 -47.02 29.86
C PHE A 477 27.79 -47.12 28.40
N ASP A 478 29.10 -47.24 28.22
CA ASP A 478 29.77 -47.83 27.08
C ASP A 478 30.10 -49.29 27.43
N ARG A 479 29.95 -50.21 26.47
CA ARG A 479 30.82 -51.40 26.27
C ARG A 479 30.43 -52.23 25.02
N LYS A 480 31.26 -52.12 23.97
CA LYS A 480 31.99 -53.14 23.14
C LYS A 480 31.42 -54.57 22.99
N ASN A 481 31.56 -55.33 21.89
CA ASN A 481 32.58 -55.59 20.84
C ASN A 481 31.85 -56.26 19.63
N LYS A 482 32.18 -56.11 18.34
CA LYS A 482 33.33 -56.55 17.50
C LYS A 482 33.39 -58.08 17.20
N GLU A 483 33.09 -58.46 15.95
CA GLU A 483 33.54 -59.62 15.12
C GLU A 483 32.73 -59.52 13.79
N GLU A 484 33.20 -59.76 12.57
CA GLU A 484 34.47 -60.20 12.00
C GLU A 484 34.44 -59.88 10.47
N ILE A 485 35.61 -59.82 9.84
CA ILE A 485 35.81 -59.60 8.41
C ILE A 485 36.08 -60.97 7.78
N GLU A 486 35.43 -61.30 6.66
CA GLU A 486 35.97 -62.23 5.65
C GLU A 486 35.90 -61.55 4.27
N ILE A 487 37.07 -61.52 3.63
CA ILE A 487 37.28 -61.19 2.22
C ILE A 487 37.46 -62.55 1.53
N ASP A 488 36.85 -62.72 0.36
CA ASP A 488 37.47 -63.51 -0.71
C ASP A 488 37.24 -62.79 -2.05
N GLU A 489 38.37 -62.55 -2.73
CA GLU A 489 38.46 -62.30 -4.16
C GLU A 489 38.20 -63.62 -4.90
N ASP A 490 37.39 -63.62 -5.96
CA ASP A 490 37.75 -64.29 -7.21
C ASP A 490 36.82 -63.90 -8.36
N SER A 491 37.46 -63.87 -9.53
CA SER A 491 37.04 -63.51 -10.89
C SER A 491 35.79 -64.20 -11.45
N ASP A 492 35.00 -63.45 -12.23
CA ASP A 492 34.94 -63.59 -13.72
C ASP A 492 34.21 -62.40 -14.38
#